data_AF-A0A0D3GU46-F1
#
_entry.id   AF-A0A0D3GU46-F1
#
_cell.length_a   1.000
_cell.length_b   1.000
_cell.length_c   1.000
_cell.angle_alpha   90.00
_cell.angle_beta   90.00
_cell.angle_gamma   90.00
#
_symmetry.space_group_name_H-M   'P 1'
#
loop_
_entity.id
_entity.type
_entity.pdbx_description
1 polymer ?
#
loop_
_entity_poly.entity_id
_entity_poly.type
_entity_poly.pdbx_seq_one_letter_code
_entity_poly.pdbx_strand_id
1 'polypeptide(L)'
;MDEREFRRMLELFPVVRSRDYCAESGASSKGSTQQSRAQEATRGNKNESSDQFMKKLKMVAEKKVGATKAELFCKTFEEAHKKLVYKELNLDAAQRFLNAYEKRS
;
A
#
# COMPACT_ATOMS: atom_id res chain seq x y z
N MET A 1 -34.36 15.76 -3.24
CA MET A 1 -33.46 16.12 -4.34
C MET A 1 -33.61 15.03 -5.37
N ASP A 2 -34.09 15.40 -6.56
CA ASP A 2 -34.37 14.43 -7.62
C ASP A 2 -33.08 14.05 -8.36
N GLU A 3 -33.03 12.88 -8.96
CA GLU A 3 -31.82 12.37 -9.62
C GLU A 3 -31.32 13.28 -10.76
N ARG A 4 -32.24 14.02 -11.39
CA ARG A 4 -31.92 15.06 -12.38
C ARG A 4 -31.29 16.30 -11.76
N GLU A 5 -31.69 16.66 -10.54
CA GLU A 5 -31.11 17.78 -9.80
C GLU A 5 -29.73 17.42 -9.27
N PHE A 6 -29.59 16.21 -8.73
CA PHE A 6 -28.32 15.69 -8.25
C PHE A 6 -27.26 15.64 -9.38
N ARG A 7 -27.64 15.14 -10.57
CA ARG A 7 -26.74 15.13 -11.75
C ARG A 7 -26.32 16.53 -12.19
N ARG A 8 -27.25 17.48 -12.28
CA ARG A 8 -26.93 18.88 -12.60
C ARG A 8 -25.99 19.50 -11.58
N MET A 9 -26.11 19.13 -10.31
CA MET A 9 -25.23 19.62 -9.26
C MET A 9 -23.79 19.06 -9.38
N LEU A 10 -23.64 17.81 -9.81
CA LEU A 10 -22.32 17.22 -10.05
C LEU A 10 -21.57 17.87 -11.21
N GLU A 11 -22.29 18.36 -12.23
CA GLU A 11 -21.70 19.08 -13.37
C GLU A 11 -21.14 20.46 -12.99
N LEU A 12 -21.57 21.04 -11.86
CA LEU A 12 -21.08 22.34 -11.40
C LEU A 12 -19.69 22.28 -10.77
N PHE A 13 -19.23 21.10 -10.36
CA PHE A 13 -17.91 20.97 -9.76
C PHE A 13 -16.83 20.92 -10.84
N PRO A 14 -15.80 21.77 -10.75
CA PRO A 14 -14.71 21.73 -11.71
C PRO A 14 -14.03 20.37 -11.65
N VAL A 15 -13.65 19.85 -12.83
CA VAL A 15 -12.90 18.59 -12.92
C VAL A 15 -11.52 18.82 -12.29
N VAL A 16 -11.37 18.40 -11.04
CA VAL A 16 -10.09 18.46 -10.34
C VAL A 16 -9.22 17.33 -10.89
N ARG A 17 -8.24 17.71 -11.70
CA ARG A 17 -7.20 16.79 -12.15
C ARG A 17 -6.02 16.88 -11.19
N SER A 18 -5.35 15.76 -10.95
CA SER A 18 -4.10 15.76 -10.20
C SER A 18 -3.11 16.72 -10.87
N ARG A 19 -2.24 17.35 -10.08
CA ARG A 19 -1.23 18.30 -10.57
C ARG A 19 -0.38 17.73 -11.72
N ASP A 20 -0.17 16.41 -11.70
CA ASP A 20 0.68 15.71 -12.66
C ASP A 20 -0.12 15.13 -13.85
N TYR A 21 -1.36 15.59 -14.07
CA TYR A 21 -2.18 15.17 -15.22
C TYR A 21 -1.67 15.82 -16.51
N CYS A 22 -0.97 15.04 -17.33
CA CYS A 22 -0.66 15.38 -18.71
C CYS A 22 -1.72 14.77 -19.65
N ALA A 23 -2.61 15.61 -20.19
CA ALA A 23 -3.43 15.23 -21.34
C ALA A 23 -2.52 15.20 -22.56
N GLU A 24 -2.01 14.02 -22.91
CA GLU A 24 -1.20 13.85 -24.10
C GLU A 24 -2.02 14.21 -25.35
N SER A 25 -1.40 15.03 -26.20
CA SER A 25 -1.98 15.76 -27.32
C SER A 25 -2.70 14.90 -28.34
N GLY A 26 -3.88 15.36 -28.75
CA GLY A 26 -4.56 14.95 -29.98
C GLY A 26 -5.74 15.87 -30.25
N ALA A 27 -5.51 16.92 -31.03
CA ALA A 27 -6.60 17.75 -31.54
C ALA A 27 -7.54 16.88 -32.41
N SER A 28 -8.81 16.76 -32.02
CA SER A 28 -9.90 16.66 -32.99
C SER A 28 -11.26 16.85 -32.31
N SER A 29 -12.05 17.74 -32.89
CA SER A 29 -13.43 18.03 -32.49
C SER A 29 -14.35 16.82 -32.67
N LYS A 30 -15.43 16.82 -31.86
CA LYS A 30 -16.71 16.10 -31.99
C LYS A 30 -16.84 14.78 -31.23
N GLY A 31 -17.85 14.77 -30.36
CA GLY A 31 -18.83 13.69 -30.32
C GLY A 31 -18.65 12.65 -29.22
N SER A 32 -19.73 12.49 -28.45
CA SER A 32 -20.15 11.29 -27.73
C SER A 32 -19.45 9.99 -28.15
N THR A 33 -18.95 9.22 -27.18
CA THR A 33 -19.39 7.84 -26.88
C THR A 33 -18.47 7.21 -25.83
N GLN A 34 -19.11 6.47 -24.94
CA GLN A 34 -18.55 5.58 -23.92
C GLN A 34 -17.26 4.86 -24.37
N GLN A 35 -16.20 4.95 -23.57
CA GLN A 35 -15.21 3.88 -23.50
C GLN A 35 -14.89 3.58 -22.05
N SER A 36 -15.40 2.43 -21.63
CA SER A 36 -14.91 1.67 -20.50
C SER A 36 -13.42 1.40 -20.70
N ARG A 37 -12.60 1.97 -19.84
CA ARG A 37 -11.29 1.40 -19.56
C ARG A 37 -11.13 1.33 -18.07
N ALA A 38 -11.54 0.18 -17.53
CA ALA A 38 -11.09 -0.28 -16.24
C ALA A 38 -9.56 -0.29 -16.28
N GLN A 39 -8.94 0.72 -15.68
CA GLN A 39 -7.52 0.68 -15.38
C GLN A 39 -7.38 0.33 -13.90
N GLU A 40 -6.74 -0.81 -13.71
CA GLU A 40 -6.37 -1.47 -12.48
C GLU A 40 -6.12 -0.51 -11.32
N ALA A 41 -6.92 -0.70 -10.27
CA ALA A 41 -6.64 -0.18 -8.97
C ALA A 41 -5.28 -0.70 -8.47
N THR A 42 -4.34 0.23 -8.29
CA THR A 42 -3.43 0.28 -7.15
C THR A 42 -2.73 -1.03 -6.77
N ARG A 43 -1.60 -1.33 -7.43
CA ARG A 43 -0.50 -2.04 -6.76
C ARG A 43 0.23 -1.07 -5.84
N GLY A 44 -0.30 -0.88 -4.64
CA GLY A 44 0.41 -0.20 -3.57
C GLY A 44 1.75 -0.89 -3.30
N ASN A 45 2.83 -0.14 -3.40
CA ASN A 45 4.22 -0.57 -3.24
C ASN A 45 4.51 -0.90 -1.75
N LYS A 46 3.90 -1.96 -1.21
CA LYS A 46 4.06 -2.38 0.20
C LYS A 46 5.42 -3.01 0.51
N ASN A 47 6.25 -3.28 -0.50
CA ASN A 47 7.46 -4.07 -0.31
C ASN A 47 8.69 -3.23 0.06
N GLU A 48 8.75 -1.95 -0.31
CA GLU A 48 9.98 -1.14 -0.11
C GLU A 48 10.34 -0.94 1.37
N SER A 49 9.33 -0.76 2.23
CA SER A 49 9.55 -0.56 3.67
C SER A 49 10.00 -1.83 4.39
N SER A 50 9.41 -2.98 4.03
CA SER A 50 9.81 -4.29 4.56
C SER A 50 11.23 -4.64 4.12
N ASP A 51 11.57 -4.34 2.87
CA ASP A 51 12.92 -4.55 2.33
C ASP A 51 13.95 -3.67 3.04
N GLN A 52 13.57 -2.44 3.42
CA GLN A 52 14.47 -1.54 4.16
C GLN A 52 14.76 -2.04 5.58
N PHE A 53 13.77 -2.60 6.27
CA PHE A 53 13.98 -3.22 7.58
C PHE A 53 14.93 -4.42 7.48
N MET A 54 14.69 -5.34 6.54
CA MET A 54 15.52 -6.53 6.39
C MET A 54 16.97 -6.20 6.01
N LYS A 55 17.18 -5.17 5.17
CA LYS A 55 18.53 -4.65 4.87
C LYS A 55 19.24 -4.13 6.12
N LYS A 56 18.56 -3.35 6.96
CA LYS A 56 19.11 -2.86 8.23
C LYS A 56 19.40 -4.01 9.20
N LEU A 57 18.49 -4.98 9.30
CA LEU A 57 18.66 -6.18 10.13
C LEU A 57 19.91 -6.95 9.72
N LYS A 58 20.07 -7.23 8.41
CA LYS A 58 21.24 -7.92 7.87
C LYS A 58 22.53 -7.17 8.18
N MET A 59 22.58 -5.86 7.95
CA MET A 59 23.76 -5.03 8.27
C MET A 59 24.16 -5.12 9.76
N VAL A 60 23.19 -5.04 10.67
CA VAL A 60 23.46 -5.14 12.12
C VAL A 60 23.89 -6.56 12.51
N ALA A 61 23.25 -7.58 11.94
CA ALA A 61 23.60 -8.97 12.18
C ALA A 61 25.02 -9.28 11.69
N GLU A 62 25.39 -8.83 10.50
CA GLU A 62 26.75 -8.99 9.96
C GLU A 62 27.80 -8.38 10.88
N LYS A 63 27.55 -7.18 11.41
CA LYS A 63 28.43 -6.52 12.38
C LYS A 63 28.56 -7.30 13.70
N LYS A 64 27.56 -8.09 14.08
CA LYS A 64 27.52 -8.80 15.37
C LYS A 64 28.01 -10.25 15.29
N VAL A 65 27.68 -10.96 14.21
CA VAL A 65 27.91 -12.41 14.09
C VAL A 65 28.72 -12.81 12.86
N GLY A 66 29.07 -11.85 11.99
CA GLY A 66 29.77 -12.09 10.72
C GLY A 66 28.83 -12.50 9.59
N ALA A 67 29.29 -12.35 8.35
CA ALA A 67 28.48 -12.50 7.13
C ALA A 67 27.75 -13.85 7.04
N THR A 68 28.46 -14.96 7.20
CA THR A 68 27.89 -16.31 7.04
C THR A 68 26.79 -16.62 8.06
N LYS A 69 26.98 -16.20 9.33
CA LYS A 69 25.97 -16.42 10.38
C LYS A 69 24.82 -15.43 10.26
N ALA A 70 25.07 -14.22 9.77
CA ALA A 70 24.05 -13.21 9.57
C ALA A 70 23.04 -13.63 8.49
N GLU A 71 23.47 -14.28 7.42
CA GLU A 71 22.55 -14.80 6.40
C GLU A 71 21.64 -15.90 6.96
N LEU A 72 22.19 -16.83 7.73
CA LEU A 72 21.40 -17.86 8.41
C LEU A 72 20.40 -17.24 9.39
N PHE A 73 20.83 -16.24 10.16
CA PHE A 73 19.98 -15.49 11.07
C PHE A 73 18.83 -14.77 10.34
N CYS A 74 19.12 -14.07 9.25
CA CYS A 74 18.09 -13.34 8.50
C CYS A 74 17.06 -14.30 7.90
N LYS A 75 17.51 -15.44 7.35
CA LYS A 75 16.62 -16.46 6.79
C LYS A 75 15.70 -17.07 7.85
N THR A 76 16.26 -17.44 9.00
CA THR A 76 15.46 -17.98 10.11
C THR A 76 14.48 -16.95 10.69
N PHE A 77 14.88 -15.68 10.73
CA PHE A 77 14.01 -14.57 11.11
C PHE A 77 12.84 -14.39 10.13
N GLU A 78 13.09 -14.40 8.82
CA GLU A 78 12.04 -14.29 7.79
C GLU A 78 11.02 -15.42 7.90
N GLU A 79 11.48 -16.65 8.09
CA GLU A 79 10.61 -17.82 8.29
C GLU A 79 9.74 -17.67 9.54
N ALA A 80 10.34 -17.23 10.66
CA ALA A 80 9.63 -16.98 11.90
C ALA A 80 8.59 -15.85 11.75
N HIS A 81 8.98 -14.73 11.14
CA HIS A 81 8.07 -13.60 10.85
C HIS A 81 6.90 -14.07 9.99
N LYS A 82 7.17 -14.82 8.93
CA LYS A 82 6.11 -15.32 8.03
C LYS A 82 5.13 -16.23 8.76
N LYS A 83 5.62 -17.11 9.64
CA LYS A 83 4.77 -17.98 10.45
C LYS A 83 3.92 -17.17 11.42
N LEU A 84 4.53 -16.28 12.19
CA LEU A 84 3.84 -15.49 13.21
C LEU A 84 2.79 -14.57 12.60
N VAL A 85 3.14 -13.80 11.56
CA VAL A 85 2.26 -12.76 11.01
C VAL A 85 1.17 -13.33 10.11
N TYR A 86 1.48 -14.32 9.27
CA TYR A 86 0.51 -14.80 8.28
C TYR A 86 -0.23 -16.08 8.68
N LYS A 87 0.29 -16.86 9.64
CA LYS A 87 -0.33 -18.12 10.06
C LYS A 87 -0.90 -18.07 11.47
N GLU A 88 -0.20 -17.44 12.40
CA GLU A 88 -0.56 -17.49 13.83
C GLU A 88 -1.29 -16.23 14.31
N LEU A 89 -1.12 -15.08 13.63
CA LEU A 89 -1.81 -13.85 13.97
C LEU A 89 -3.30 -13.97 13.65
N ASN A 90 -4.09 -14.25 14.69
CA ASN A 90 -5.55 -14.25 14.63
C ASN A 90 -6.12 -12.93 15.17
N LEU A 91 -7.43 -12.76 14.98
CA LEU A 91 -8.14 -11.52 15.33
C LEU A 91 -8.05 -11.22 16.84
N ASP A 92 -8.14 -12.24 17.68
CA ASP A 92 -7.98 -12.11 19.14
C ASP A 92 -6.58 -11.60 19.52
N ALA A 93 -5.52 -12.19 18.96
CA ALA A 93 -4.16 -11.75 19.19
C ALA A 93 -3.94 -10.30 18.74
N ALA A 94 -4.45 -9.93 17.56
CA ALA A 94 -4.38 -8.56 17.04
C ALA A 94 -5.09 -7.57 17.97
N GLN A 95 -6.29 -7.90 18.45
CA GLN A 95 -7.06 -7.07 19.39
C GLN A 95 -6.28 -6.84 20.69
N ARG A 96 -5.63 -7.89 21.22
CA ARG A 96 -4.80 -7.80 22.42
C ARG A 96 -3.62 -6.85 22.24
N PHE A 97 -2.97 -6.85 21.07
CA PHE A 97 -1.89 -5.90 20.77
C PHE A 97 -2.39 -4.45 20.71
N LEU A 98 -3.54 -4.20 20.07
CA LEU A 98 -4.13 -2.86 20.00
C LEU A 98 -4.52 -2.33 21.39
N ASN A 99 -5.19 -3.16 22.19
CA ASN A 99 -5.59 -2.80 23.55
C ASN A 99 -4.38 -2.54 24.47
N ALA A 100 -3.27 -3.25 24.26
CA ALA A 100 -2.03 -3.02 25.00
C ALA A 100 -1.35 -1.71 24.61
N TYR A 101 -1.53 -1.26 23.36
CA TYR A 101 -0.98 0.00 22.86
C TYR A 101 -1.74 1.20 23.43
N GLU A 102 -3.08 1.15 23.42
CA GLU A 102 -3.94 2.21 23.99
C GLU A 102 -3.77 2.39 25.50
N LYS A 103 -3.44 1.34 26.24
CA LYS A 103 -3.19 1.44 27.69
C LYS A 103 -1.84 2.06 28.06
N ARG A 104 -0.94 2.22 27.08
CA ARG A 104 0.42 2.75 27.29
C ARG A 104 0.62 4.18 26.76
N SER A 105 -0.30 4.66 25.95
CA SER A 105 -0.41 6.07 25.51
C SER A 105 -1.18 6.90 26.53
#